data_AF-A0A5K0VI90-F1
#
_entry.id   AF-A0A5K0VI90-F1
#
_cell.length_a   1.000
_cell.length_b   1.000
_cell.length_c   1.000
_cell.angle_alpha   90.00
_cell.angle_beta   90.00
_cell.angle_gamma   90.00
#
_symmetry.space_group_name_H-M   'P 1'
#
loop_
_entity.id
_entity.type
_entity.pdbx_description
1 polymer ?
#
loop_
_entity_poly.entity_id
_entity_poly.type
_entity_poly.pdbx_seq_one_letter_code
_entity_poly.pdbx_strand_id
1 'polypeptide(L)' 'VFSFKLRGAYNMMAGLSREQLDRGVICSSAGNHAQGVALAAQRLNCHAVIVMPVTTPEIK' A
#
# COMPACT_ATOMS: atom_id res chain seq x y z
N VAL A 1 -7.46 -5.02 -7.31
CA VAL A 1 -6.42 -4.12 -7.87
C VAL A 1 -6.37 -4.32 -9.38
N PHE A 2 -6.74 -3.32 -10.16
CA PHE A 2 -6.88 -3.45 -11.62
C PHE A 2 -5.74 -2.72 -12.38
N SER A 3 -4.51 -2.84 -11.89
CA SER A 3 -3.34 -2.22 -12.53
C SER A 3 -2.06 -2.97 -12.19
N PHE A 4 -0.98 -2.68 -12.91
CA PHE A 4 0.35 -3.26 -12.67
C PHE A 4 1.03 -2.80 -11.38
N LYS A 5 0.49 -1.77 -10.69
CA LYS A 5 1.17 -1.12 -9.55
C LYS A 5 1.36 -2.04 -8.35
N LEU A 6 0.61 -3.15 -8.24
CA LEU A 6 0.86 -4.17 -7.20
C LEU A 6 2.26 -4.79 -7.30
N ARG A 7 2.81 -4.90 -8.52
CA ARG A 7 4.08 -5.60 -8.76
C ARG A 7 5.23 -4.88 -8.07
N GLY A 8 5.33 -3.57 -8.31
CA GLY A 8 6.36 -2.73 -7.69
C GLY A 8 6.14 -2.55 -6.19
N ALA A 9 4.89 -2.36 -5.75
CA ALA A 9 4.58 -2.21 -4.33
C ALA A 9 5.00 -3.46 -3.54
N TYR A 10 4.59 -4.65 -3.99
CA TYR A 10 4.97 -5.90 -3.35
C TYR A 10 6.48 -6.16 -3.40
N ASN A 11 7.12 -5.95 -4.55
CA ASN A 11 8.56 -6.21 -4.69
C ASN A 11 9.40 -5.38 -3.70
N MET A 12 9.08 -4.09 -3.55
CA MET A 12 9.77 -3.24 -2.58
C MET A 12 9.45 -3.67 -1.14
N MET A 13 8.17 -3.86 -0.83
CA MET A 13 7.74 -4.20 0.54
C MET A 13 8.21 -5.58 1.01
N ALA A 14 8.31 -6.55 0.10
CA ALA A 14 8.82 -7.89 0.41
C ALA A 14 10.33 -7.89 0.72
N GLY A 15 11.05 -6.84 0.32
CA GLY A 15 12.45 -6.64 0.68
C GLY A 15 12.68 -5.93 2.02
N LEU A 16 11.62 -5.48 2.70
CA LEU A 16 11.72 -4.85 4.01
C LEU A 16 12.00 -5.91 5.10
N SER A 17 12.73 -5.51 6.13
CA SER A 17 12.92 -6.37 7.31
C SER A 17 11.60 -6.58 8.04
N ARG A 18 11.51 -7.66 8.83
CA ARG A 18 10.30 -7.92 9.61
C ARG A 18 10.00 -6.79 10.59
N GLU A 19 11.04 -6.22 11.22
CA GLU A 19 10.93 -5.06 12.10
C GLU A 19 10.33 -3.83 11.38
N GLN A 20 10.75 -3.56 10.13
CA GLN A 20 10.18 -2.48 9.32
C GLN A 20 8.71 -2.73 8.98
N LEU A 21 8.36 -3.98 8.65
CA LEU A 21 6.97 -4.36 8.38
C LEU A 21 6.08 -4.29 9.62
N ASP A 22 6.58 -4.69 10.78
CA ASP A 22 5.85 -4.62 12.05
C ASP A 22 5.58 -3.16 12.49
N ARG A 23 6.47 -2.22 12.14
CA ARG A 23 6.23 -0.78 12.28
C ARG A 23 5.13 -0.25 11.34
N GLY A 24 4.84 -0.99 10.27
CA GLY A 24 3.89 -0.61 9.22
C GLY A 24 4.47 0.29 8.13
N VAL A 25 3.71 0.44 7.05
CA VAL A 25 4.07 1.26 5.89
C VAL A 25 3.07 2.40 5.71
N ILE A 26 3.49 3.45 5.01
CA ILE A 26 2.63 4.59 4.66
C ILE A 26 2.85 4.98 3.19
N CYS A 27 1.78 5.36 2.48
CA CYS A 27 1.91 6.03 1.19
C CYS A 27 0.83 7.11 1.03
N SER A 28 1.10 8.09 0.16
CA SER A 28 0.15 9.13 -0.22
C SER A 28 -0.34 8.87 -1.64
N SER A 29 -1.55 8.35 -1.78
CA SER A 29 -2.18 8.04 -3.06
C SER A 29 -3.67 7.75 -2.86
N ALA A 30 -4.51 8.18 -3.79
CA ALA A 30 -5.95 7.90 -3.80
C ALA A 30 -6.37 7.00 -4.99
N GLY A 31 -5.45 6.15 -5.48
CA GLY A 31 -5.70 5.38 -6.70
C GLY A 31 -4.88 4.10 -6.83
N ASN A 32 -4.46 3.78 -8.05
CA ASN A 32 -3.85 2.48 -8.38
C ASN A 32 -2.64 2.09 -7.51
N HIS A 33 -1.83 3.07 -7.09
CA HIS A 33 -0.70 2.80 -6.20
C HIS A 33 -1.17 2.46 -4.77
N ALA A 34 -2.13 3.22 -4.21
CA ALA A 34 -2.74 2.90 -2.93
C ALA A 34 -3.32 1.48 -2.88
N GLN A 35 -4.08 1.10 -3.90
CA GLN A 35 -4.63 -0.26 -4.01
C GLN A 35 -3.52 -1.33 -4.07
N GLY A 36 -2.42 -1.02 -4.78
CA GLY A 36 -1.25 -1.91 -4.85
C GLY A 36 -0.54 -2.08 -3.51
N VAL A 37 -0.35 -0.98 -2.76
CA VAL A 37 0.28 -0.99 -1.42
C VAL A 37 -0.62 -1.70 -0.41
N ALA A 38 -1.92 -1.41 -0.40
CA ALA A 38 -2.88 -2.05 0.49
C ALA A 38 -2.93 -3.58 0.28
N LEU A 39 -2.97 -4.03 -0.98
CA LEU A 39 -2.92 -5.46 -1.30
C LEU A 39 -1.60 -6.10 -0.88
N ALA A 40 -0.46 -5.44 -1.11
CA ALA A 40 0.84 -5.94 -0.70
C ALA A 40 0.96 -6.05 0.84
N ALA A 41 0.44 -5.06 1.57
CA ALA A 41 0.42 -5.06 3.03
C ALA A 41 -0.41 -6.21 3.60
N GLN A 42 -1.60 -6.42 3.04
CA GLN A 42 -2.45 -7.57 3.39
C GLN A 42 -1.71 -8.90 3.16
N ARG A 43 -0.98 -9.03 2.03
CA ARG A 43 -0.25 -10.26 1.71
C ARG A 43 0.94 -10.54 2.64
N LEU A 44 1.59 -9.48 3.13
CA LEU A 44 2.77 -9.53 4.00
C LEU A 44 2.44 -9.49 5.50
N ASN A 45 1.14 -9.46 5.85
CA ASN A 45 0.65 -9.33 7.23
C ASN A 45 1.30 -8.13 7.94
N CYS A 46 1.24 -6.96 7.31
CA CYS A 46 1.67 -5.69 7.90
C CYS A 46 0.59 -4.62 7.78
N HIS A 47 0.68 -3.61 8.66
CA HIS A 47 -0.23 -2.47 8.64
C HIS A 47 0.17 -1.46 7.55
N ALA A 48 -0.81 -0.93 6.81
CA ALA A 48 -0.58 0.11 5.81
C ALA A 48 -1.51 1.30 6.02
N VAL A 49 -0.91 2.49 6.12
CA VAL A 49 -1.62 3.77 6.15
C VAL A 49 -1.64 4.35 4.73
N ILE A 50 -2.84 4.56 4.19
CA ILE A 50 -3.02 5.20 2.89
C ILE A 50 -3.55 6.61 3.14
N VAL A 51 -2.71 7.62 2.90
CA VAL A 51 -3.10 9.02 3.01
C VAL A 51 -3.74 9.46 1.69
N MET A 52 -4.96 9.97 1.78
CA MET A 52 -5.72 10.50 0.65
C MET A 52 -6.10 11.97 0.91
N PRO A 53 -6.20 12.81 -0.13
CA PRO A 53 -6.77 14.16 0.01
C PRO A 53 -8.21 14.12 0.56
N VAL A 54 -8.59 15.13 1.33
CA VAL A 54 -9.97 15.31 1.82
C VAL A 54 -11.00 15.46 0.69
N THR A 55 -10.55 15.80 -0.52
CA THR A 55 -11.37 15.94 -1.72
C THR A 55 -11.49 14.64 -2.52
N THR A 56 -10.99 13.51 -2.00
CA THR A 56 -11.08 12.21 -2.66
C THR A 56 -12.53 11.72 -2.67
N PRO A 57 -13.08 11.31 -3.83
CA PRO A 57 -14.44 10.76 -3.88
C PRO A 57 -14.58 9.49 -3.03
N GLU A 58 -15.72 9.32 -2.36
CA GLU A 58 -15.97 8.18 -1.44
C GLU A 58 -15.88 6.79 -2.10
N ILE A 59 -16.05 6.71 -3.42
CA ILE A 59 -15.97 5.44 -4.16
C ILE A 59 -14.53 4.92 -4.33
N LYS A 60 -13.52 5.69 -3.92
CA LYS A 60 -12.10 5.35 -4.07
C LYS A 60 -11.51 4.74 -2.82
#